data_AF-A0A2T4SCI0-F1
#
_entry.id   AF-A0A2T4SCI0-F1
#
_cell.length_a   1.000
_cell.length_b   1.000
_cell.length_c   1.000
_cell.angle_alpha   90.00
_cell.angle_beta   90.00
_cell.angle_gamma   90.00
#
_symmetry.space_group_name_H-M   'P 1'
#
loop_
_entity.id
_entity.type
_entity.pdbx_description
1 polymer ?
#
loop_
_entity_poly.entity_id
_entity_poly.type
_entity_poly.pdbx_seq_one_letter_code
_entity_poly.pdbx_strand_id
1 'polypeptide(L)'
;MDIRIIVPCYNEGEVILKTYDRLTEILTEDSLNRQYNYELLFIDDGSHDKTINYIQEMATHDNHVKYISFSRNFGKESAMIAGFQHSVNCDAVVMIDADLQHPPELIPQMVDSYLDGYDQVVAKRDRTGEKRSRKWLTKVYYKVINHLVEDIKLEDGIGDFRLLSQRAIHSLTELNEYNRFSKGLFEWIGYNTKVFTYENVEREDGKSKWSFGKLLNYGIDGLISFNNKPLRAMIYLGLVVFFVSLLYIVFSFGSIMINGVKTPGYFSTIAAILLLGGIQLISIGIVGEYIGRIYYEVKQRPKYIVQVSNLDPKNKTKQSESKLQMSDYTIKDNQNNVNSAASLYTPSRKATSDKDKPLVKHR
;
A
#
# COMPACT_ATOMS: atom_id res chain seq x y z
N MET A 1 -28.35 9.88 -4.82
CA MET A 1 -27.00 9.50 -5.24
C MET A 1 -26.11 9.59 -4.01
N ASP A 2 -25.30 8.59 -3.75
CA ASP A 2 -24.39 8.53 -2.61
C ASP A 2 -22.95 8.50 -3.13
N ILE A 3 -22.18 9.55 -2.80
CA ILE A 3 -20.77 9.69 -3.21
C ILE A 3 -19.89 9.57 -1.99
N ARG A 4 -18.84 8.75 -2.05
CA ARG A 4 -17.87 8.69 -0.96
C ARG A 4 -16.49 9.14 -1.37
N ILE A 5 -15.88 9.98 -0.56
CA ILE A 5 -14.52 10.46 -0.74
C ILE A 5 -13.62 9.65 0.19
N ILE A 6 -12.73 8.85 -0.37
CA ILE A 6 -11.74 8.07 0.37
C ILE A 6 -10.48 8.90 0.53
N VAL A 7 -9.98 8.99 1.77
CA VAL A 7 -8.76 9.72 2.14
C VAL A 7 -7.82 8.81 2.94
N PRO A 8 -6.86 8.12 2.30
CA PRO A 8 -5.81 7.35 2.96
C PRO A 8 -4.85 8.28 3.68
N CYS A 9 -4.54 7.95 4.93
CA CYS A 9 -3.72 8.78 5.82
C CYS A 9 -2.65 7.91 6.49
N TYR A 10 -1.44 8.44 6.64
CA TYR A 10 -0.42 7.83 7.49
C TYR A 10 0.53 8.88 8.06
N ASN A 11 0.42 9.13 9.37
CA ASN A 11 1.18 10.14 10.10
C ASN A 11 1.04 11.55 9.47
N GLU A 12 -0.19 11.98 9.23
CA GLU A 12 -0.50 13.31 8.66
C GLU A 12 -0.64 14.38 9.76
N GLY A 13 -0.87 13.98 11.01
CA GLY A 13 -1.04 14.87 12.14
C GLY A 13 -2.17 15.88 11.92
N GLU A 14 -1.87 17.17 12.09
CA GLU A 14 -2.84 18.25 11.95
C GLU A 14 -3.21 18.58 10.50
N VAL A 15 -2.45 18.08 9.51
CA VAL A 15 -2.76 18.31 8.08
C VAL A 15 -4.16 17.79 7.75
N ILE A 16 -4.59 16.72 8.41
CA ILE A 16 -5.90 16.11 8.16
C ILE A 16 -7.07 17.04 8.48
N LEU A 17 -6.90 17.98 9.42
CA LEU A 17 -7.93 18.95 9.78
C LEU A 17 -8.16 19.92 8.61
N LYS A 18 -7.08 20.41 7.99
CA LYS A 18 -7.16 21.29 6.81
C LYS A 18 -7.81 20.58 5.64
N THR A 19 -7.47 19.30 5.44
CA THR A 19 -8.05 18.46 4.38
C THR A 19 -9.54 18.26 4.60
N TYR A 20 -9.95 17.98 5.84
CA TYR A 20 -11.35 17.89 6.23
C TYR A 20 -12.09 19.20 5.98
N ASP A 21 -11.59 20.34 6.48
CA ASP A 21 -12.26 21.64 6.34
C ASP A 21 -12.48 21.98 4.86
N ARG A 22 -11.46 21.81 4.02
CA ARG A 22 -11.55 22.13 2.59
C ARG A 22 -12.50 21.20 1.83
N LEU A 23 -12.46 19.90 2.12
CA LEU A 23 -13.38 18.94 1.50
C LEU A 23 -14.82 19.22 1.92
N THR A 24 -15.05 19.47 3.20
CA THR A 24 -16.39 19.76 3.73
C THR A 24 -16.97 21.04 3.12
N GLU A 25 -16.18 22.10 3.00
CA GLU A 25 -16.60 23.36 2.36
C GLU A 25 -17.12 23.10 0.93
N ILE A 26 -16.31 22.45 0.09
CA ILE A 26 -16.65 22.18 -1.31
C ILE A 26 -17.84 21.23 -1.43
N LEU A 27 -17.84 20.13 -0.68
CA LEU A 27 -18.86 19.10 -0.81
C LEU A 27 -20.20 19.50 -0.21
N THR A 28 -20.22 20.34 0.82
CA THR A 28 -21.49 20.88 1.37
C THR A 28 -22.21 21.70 0.31
N GLU A 29 -21.51 22.61 -0.36
CA GLU A 29 -22.10 23.40 -1.44
C GLU A 29 -22.51 22.53 -2.63
N ASP A 30 -21.62 21.64 -3.08
CA ASP A 30 -21.84 20.82 -4.26
C ASP A 30 -22.99 19.83 -4.11
N SER A 31 -23.07 19.17 -2.94
CA SER A 31 -24.11 18.21 -2.61
C SER A 31 -25.50 18.84 -2.51
N LEU A 32 -25.60 20.07 -2.00
CA LEU A 32 -26.86 20.83 -1.98
C LEU A 32 -27.32 21.16 -3.40
N ASN A 33 -26.40 21.60 -4.26
CA ASN A 33 -26.70 21.98 -5.63
C ASN A 33 -27.13 20.78 -6.49
N ARG A 34 -26.52 19.60 -6.29
CA ARG A 34 -26.78 18.38 -7.07
C ARG A 34 -27.67 17.35 -6.38
N GLN A 35 -28.11 17.63 -5.15
CA GLN A 35 -28.99 16.77 -4.35
C GLN A 35 -28.46 15.33 -4.17
N TYR A 36 -27.20 15.20 -3.78
CA TYR A 36 -26.58 13.91 -3.43
C TYR A 36 -26.16 13.88 -1.96
N ASN A 37 -25.99 12.69 -1.38
CA ASN A 37 -25.38 12.53 -0.06
C ASN A 37 -23.90 12.25 -0.24
N TYR A 38 -23.07 12.75 0.68
CA TYR A 38 -21.66 12.44 0.68
C TYR A 38 -21.16 11.89 2.00
N GLU A 39 -20.06 11.15 1.94
CA GLU A 39 -19.31 10.73 3.11
C GLU A 39 -17.81 10.93 2.88
N LEU A 40 -17.12 11.35 3.93
CA LEU A 40 -15.66 11.45 3.99
C LEU A 40 -15.14 10.21 4.72
N LEU A 41 -14.60 9.24 3.99
CA LEU A 41 -14.02 8.03 4.57
C LEU A 41 -12.49 8.19 4.71
N PHE A 42 -12.06 8.49 5.93
CA PHE A 42 -10.65 8.50 6.28
C PHE A 42 -10.14 7.08 6.57
N ILE A 43 -9.04 6.69 5.95
CA ILE A 43 -8.44 5.37 6.15
C ILE A 43 -7.05 5.56 6.73
N ASP A 44 -6.97 5.41 8.04
CA ASP A 44 -5.72 5.49 8.79
C ASP A 44 -4.93 4.18 8.67
N ASP A 45 -3.80 4.23 7.97
CA ASP A 45 -2.89 3.11 7.72
C ASP A 45 -1.96 2.85 8.94
N GLY A 46 -2.57 2.78 10.13
CA GLY A 46 -1.90 2.51 11.40
C GLY A 46 -0.91 3.60 11.81
N SER A 47 -1.36 4.86 11.85
CA SER A 47 -0.54 5.99 12.28
C SER A 47 -0.07 5.85 13.73
N HIS A 48 1.10 6.42 14.02
CA HIS A 48 1.70 6.44 15.38
C HIS A 48 1.60 7.83 16.03
N ASP A 49 1.14 8.83 15.29
CA ASP A 49 0.91 10.19 15.78
C ASP A 49 -0.57 10.43 16.14
N LYS A 50 -0.98 11.69 16.21
CA LYS A 50 -2.35 12.07 16.58
C LYS A 50 -3.36 11.99 15.43
N THR A 51 -2.99 11.52 14.23
CA THR A 51 -3.87 11.50 13.04
C THR A 51 -5.22 10.86 13.34
N ILE A 52 -5.22 9.65 13.93
CA ILE A 52 -6.47 8.94 14.26
C ILE A 52 -7.31 9.66 15.33
N ASN A 53 -6.66 10.35 16.28
CA ASN A 53 -7.38 11.09 17.32
C ASN A 53 -8.17 12.26 16.70
N TYR A 54 -7.55 13.01 15.79
CA TYR A 54 -8.23 14.08 15.06
C TYR A 54 -9.39 13.54 14.22
N ILE A 55 -9.19 12.41 13.51
CA ILE A 55 -10.26 11.77 12.72
C ILE A 55 -11.44 11.35 13.60
N GLN A 56 -11.17 10.76 14.76
CA GLN A 56 -12.21 10.35 15.70
C GLN A 56 -12.97 11.55 16.27
N GLU A 57 -12.28 12.62 16.61
CA GLU A 57 -12.88 13.87 17.09
C GLU A 57 -13.80 14.48 16.02
N MET A 58 -13.32 14.61 14.78
CA MET A 58 -14.13 15.07 13.65
C MET A 58 -15.40 14.22 13.48
N ALA A 59 -15.27 12.89 13.57
CA ALA A 59 -16.40 11.96 13.48
C ALA A 59 -17.42 12.06 14.64
N THR A 60 -17.09 12.72 15.75
CA THR A 60 -18.08 12.99 16.81
C THR A 60 -18.93 14.23 16.54
N HIS A 61 -18.45 15.15 15.71
CA HIS A 61 -19.10 16.42 15.42
C HIS A 61 -19.77 16.44 14.04
N ASP A 62 -19.28 15.65 13.09
CA ASP A 62 -19.82 15.55 11.73
C ASP A 62 -20.17 14.10 11.36
N ASN A 63 -21.44 13.87 11.05
CA ASN A 63 -21.95 12.55 10.66
C ASN A 63 -21.48 12.10 9.27
N HIS A 64 -21.02 13.01 8.42
CA HIS A 64 -20.44 12.67 7.12
C HIS A 64 -19.06 12.03 7.26
N VAL A 65 -18.37 12.24 8.39
CA VAL A 65 -17.03 11.69 8.63
C VAL A 65 -17.11 10.23 9.07
N LYS A 66 -16.58 9.36 8.21
CA LYS A 66 -16.36 7.94 8.45
C LYS A 66 -14.88 7.65 8.57
N TYR A 67 -14.54 6.59 9.28
CA TYR A 67 -13.16 6.14 9.37
C TYR A 67 -12.99 4.64 9.50
N ILE A 68 -11.82 4.18 9.04
CA ILE A 68 -11.25 2.87 9.31
C ILE A 68 -9.80 3.12 9.73
N SER A 69 -9.37 2.57 10.86
CA SER A 69 -7.98 2.56 11.27
C SER A 69 -7.48 1.12 11.34
N PHE A 70 -6.30 0.89 10.77
CA PHE A 70 -5.67 -0.42 10.71
C PHE A 70 -4.87 -0.74 11.96
N SER A 71 -4.69 -2.04 12.24
CA SER A 71 -3.92 -2.52 13.39
C SER A 71 -2.42 -2.23 13.33
N ARG A 72 -1.91 -1.87 12.15
CA ARG A 72 -0.53 -1.49 11.85
C ARG A 72 -0.49 -0.87 10.46
N ASN A 73 0.67 -0.37 10.06
CA ASN A 73 0.91 0.01 8.69
C ASN A 73 0.92 -1.20 7.74
N PHE A 74 0.04 -1.17 6.71
CA PHE A 74 -0.08 -2.12 5.61
C PHE A 74 0.23 -1.50 4.24
N GLY A 75 0.29 -0.17 4.15
CA GLY A 75 0.60 0.59 2.93
C GLY A 75 -0.63 1.18 2.24
N LYS A 76 -0.39 2.19 1.39
CA LYS A 76 -1.43 2.95 0.67
C LYS A 76 -2.36 2.07 -0.17
N GLU A 77 -1.84 1.05 -0.84
CA GLU A 77 -2.65 0.11 -1.65
C GLU A 77 -3.66 -0.65 -0.79
N SER A 78 -3.27 -1.01 0.44
CA SER A 78 -4.14 -1.68 1.42
C SER A 78 -5.23 -0.74 1.94
N ALA A 79 -4.89 0.53 2.15
CA ALA A 79 -5.87 1.57 2.49
C ALA A 79 -6.87 1.81 1.34
N MET A 80 -6.38 1.89 0.11
CA MET A 80 -7.20 2.10 -1.09
C MET A 80 -8.20 0.95 -1.30
N ILE A 81 -7.74 -0.31 -1.25
CA ILE A 81 -8.65 -1.46 -1.40
C ILE A 81 -9.66 -1.56 -0.25
N ALA A 82 -9.27 -1.22 0.98
CA ALA A 82 -10.24 -1.15 2.08
C ALA A 82 -11.34 -0.12 1.80
N GLY A 83 -10.95 1.05 1.32
CA GLY A 83 -11.90 2.08 0.94
C GLY A 83 -12.86 1.60 -0.15
N PHE A 84 -12.35 0.96 -1.20
CA PHE A 84 -13.18 0.39 -2.25
C PHE A 84 -14.13 -0.70 -1.73
N GLN A 85 -13.62 -1.66 -0.95
CA GLN A 85 -14.41 -2.76 -0.38
C GLN A 85 -15.53 -2.27 0.54
N HIS A 86 -15.29 -1.20 1.29
CA HIS A 86 -16.31 -0.62 2.16
C HIS A 86 -17.27 0.31 1.43
N SER A 87 -17.03 0.61 0.14
CA SER A 87 -17.79 1.59 -0.66
C SER A 87 -18.47 1.00 -1.89
N VAL A 88 -18.59 -0.33 -1.98
CA VAL A 88 -19.26 -1.03 -3.10
C VAL A 88 -20.73 -0.63 -3.25
N ASN A 89 -21.36 -0.17 -2.17
CA ASN A 89 -22.76 0.27 -2.17
C ASN A 89 -22.94 1.75 -2.55
N CYS A 90 -21.87 2.51 -2.74
CA CYS A 90 -21.93 3.91 -3.19
C CYS A 90 -22.09 3.98 -4.71
N ASP A 91 -22.79 5.00 -5.21
CA ASP A 91 -22.96 5.22 -6.65
C ASP A 91 -21.63 5.61 -7.31
N ALA A 92 -20.84 6.43 -6.62
CA ALA A 92 -19.51 6.84 -7.04
C ALA A 92 -18.56 7.01 -5.86
N VAL A 93 -17.27 6.84 -6.11
CA VAL A 93 -16.22 7.04 -5.11
C VAL A 93 -15.11 7.88 -5.68
N VAL A 94 -14.69 8.88 -4.92
CA VAL A 94 -13.54 9.72 -5.22
C VAL A 94 -12.39 9.32 -4.31
N MET A 95 -11.23 9.08 -4.88
CA MET A 95 -10.01 8.77 -4.14
C MET A 95 -9.14 10.03 -4.14
N ILE A 96 -8.80 10.63 -2.99
CA ILE A 96 -7.90 11.79 -2.87
C ILE A 96 -6.85 11.61 -1.75
N ASP A 97 -5.62 12.10 -1.97
CA ASP A 97 -4.57 12.05 -0.95
C ASP A 97 -4.80 13.07 0.17
N ALA A 98 -4.36 12.73 1.39
CA ALA A 98 -4.61 13.52 2.60
C ALA A 98 -3.85 14.85 2.70
N ASP A 99 -2.94 15.16 1.77
CA ASP A 99 -1.99 16.27 1.84
C ASP A 99 -2.39 17.50 1.00
N LEU A 100 -3.62 17.53 0.46
CA LEU A 100 -4.15 18.59 -0.41
C LEU A 100 -3.27 18.93 -1.64
N GLN A 101 -2.35 18.04 -2.05
CA GLN A 101 -1.62 18.22 -3.31
C GLN A 101 -2.53 18.13 -4.55
N HIS A 102 -3.72 17.56 -4.37
CA HIS A 102 -4.76 17.50 -5.36
C HIS A 102 -5.83 18.53 -5.01
N PRO A 103 -6.17 19.45 -5.93
CA PRO A 103 -7.18 20.47 -5.70
C PRO A 103 -8.56 19.80 -5.57
N PRO A 104 -9.19 19.81 -4.37
CA PRO A 104 -10.49 19.19 -4.19
C PRO A 104 -11.61 19.90 -4.98
N GLU A 105 -11.35 21.10 -5.51
CA GLU A 105 -12.25 21.88 -6.37
C GLU A 105 -12.54 21.16 -7.70
N LEU A 106 -11.73 20.16 -8.05
CA LEU A 106 -11.98 19.33 -9.23
C LEU A 106 -13.02 18.23 -8.98
N ILE A 107 -13.40 17.96 -7.72
CA ILE A 107 -14.39 16.95 -7.38
C ILE A 107 -15.76 17.25 -8.04
N PRO A 108 -16.34 18.46 -7.94
CA PRO A 108 -17.54 18.84 -8.70
C PRO A 108 -17.49 18.49 -10.19
N GLN A 109 -16.38 18.80 -10.86
CA GLN A 109 -16.18 18.50 -12.28
C GLN A 109 -16.07 16.99 -12.56
N MET A 110 -15.51 16.22 -11.61
CA MET A 110 -15.52 14.76 -11.69
C MET A 110 -16.95 14.22 -11.60
N VAL A 111 -17.78 14.77 -10.72
CA VAL A 111 -19.18 14.37 -10.57
C VAL A 111 -19.96 14.68 -11.84
N ASP A 112 -19.78 15.84 -12.45
CA ASP A 112 -20.43 16.17 -13.74
C ASP A 112 -20.06 15.16 -14.82
N SER A 113 -18.77 14.80 -14.90
CA SER A 113 -18.28 13.79 -15.84
C SER A 113 -18.83 12.39 -15.54
N TYR A 114 -19.04 12.05 -14.28
CA TYR A 114 -19.72 10.80 -13.92
C TYR A 114 -21.19 10.80 -14.39
N LEU A 115 -21.90 11.91 -14.19
CA LEU A 115 -23.28 12.10 -14.65
C LEU A 115 -23.40 12.08 -16.19
N ASP A 116 -22.36 12.50 -16.91
CA ASP A 116 -22.23 12.33 -18.37
C ASP A 116 -22.13 10.85 -18.81
N GLY A 117 -21.97 9.90 -17.87
CA GLY A 117 -21.92 8.46 -18.12
C GLY A 117 -20.51 7.86 -18.15
N TYR A 118 -19.48 8.58 -17.69
CA TYR A 118 -18.13 8.04 -17.56
C TYR A 118 -17.99 7.22 -16.27
N ASP A 119 -17.36 6.06 -16.38
CA ASP A 119 -17.14 5.15 -15.27
C ASP A 119 -15.87 5.47 -14.48
N GLN A 120 -14.92 6.12 -15.14
CA GLN A 120 -13.69 6.61 -14.52
C GLN A 120 -13.47 8.06 -14.91
N VAL A 121 -13.14 8.90 -13.95
CA VAL A 121 -12.75 10.29 -14.20
C VAL A 121 -11.46 10.59 -13.47
N VAL A 122 -10.43 11.00 -14.21
CA VAL A 122 -9.09 11.15 -13.65
C VAL A 122 -8.53 12.54 -13.90
N ALA A 123 -7.99 13.13 -12.84
CA ALA A 123 -7.26 14.38 -12.92
C ALA A 123 -5.79 14.10 -13.26
N LYS A 124 -5.34 14.63 -14.40
CA LYS A 124 -3.97 14.55 -14.87
C LYS A 124 -3.24 15.86 -14.56
N ARG A 125 -2.11 15.76 -13.87
CA ARG A 125 -1.25 16.92 -13.60
C ARG A 125 -0.62 17.40 -14.89
N ASP A 126 -0.71 18.69 -15.18
CA ASP A 126 0.14 19.32 -16.19
C ASP A 126 1.60 19.34 -15.68
N ARG A 127 2.54 19.01 -16.56
CA ARG A 127 3.98 18.90 -16.24
C ARG A 127 4.80 19.99 -16.92
N THR A 128 4.18 21.11 -17.26
CA THR A 128 4.88 22.35 -17.61
C THR A 128 5.85 22.71 -16.47
N GLY A 129 7.15 22.90 -16.79
CA GLY A 129 8.18 23.26 -15.79
C GLY A 129 9.13 22.16 -15.26
N GLU A 130 8.86 20.86 -15.42
CA GLU A 130 9.78 19.84 -14.88
C GLU A 130 11.16 19.76 -15.59
N LYS A 131 12.22 19.45 -14.82
CA LYS A 131 13.59 19.24 -15.32
C LYS A 131 13.64 18.21 -16.46
N ARG A 132 14.28 18.58 -17.58
CA ARG A 132 14.37 17.76 -18.82
C ARG A 132 14.88 16.33 -18.60
N SER A 133 15.81 16.12 -17.66
CA SER A 133 16.35 14.79 -17.35
C SER A 133 15.31 13.85 -16.74
N ARG A 134 14.42 14.36 -15.87
CA ARG A 134 13.30 13.59 -15.31
C ARG A 134 12.25 13.27 -16.35
N LYS A 135 11.93 14.23 -17.25
CA LYS A 135 11.01 13.99 -18.38
C LYS A 135 11.51 12.88 -19.30
N TRP A 136 12.80 12.86 -19.62
CA TRP A 136 13.38 11.82 -20.48
C TRP A 136 13.33 10.43 -19.84
N LEU A 137 13.78 10.29 -18.59
CA LEU A 137 13.78 9.01 -17.89
C LEU A 137 12.36 8.44 -17.77
N THR A 138 11.40 9.30 -17.44
CA THR A 138 9.98 8.94 -17.32
C THR A 138 9.41 8.50 -18.67
N LYS A 139 9.73 9.22 -19.75
CA LYS A 139 9.30 8.85 -21.10
C LYS A 139 9.87 7.51 -21.55
N VAL A 140 11.14 7.22 -21.24
CA VAL A 140 11.76 5.91 -21.52
C VAL A 140 11.06 4.81 -20.72
N TYR A 141 10.80 5.04 -19.43
CA TYR A 141 10.09 4.11 -18.57
C TYR A 141 8.71 3.73 -19.13
N TYR A 142 7.84 4.71 -19.41
CA TYR A 142 6.51 4.43 -19.96
C TYR A 142 6.58 3.80 -21.35
N LYS A 143 7.55 4.17 -22.18
CA LYS A 143 7.73 3.54 -23.50
C LYS A 143 8.11 2.06 -23.38
N VAL A 144 8.99 1.72 -22.42
CA VAL A 144 9.38 0.33 -22.14
C VAL A 144 8.20 -0.46 -21.57
N ILE A 145 7.51 0.09 -20.56
CA ILE A 145 6.37 -0.58 -19.94
C ILE A 145 5.22 -0.77 -20.94
N ASN A 146 4.80 0.25 -21.67
CA ASN A 146 3.70 0.13 -22.65
C ASN A 146 4.05 -0.75 -23.85
N HIS A 147 5.34 -1.02 -24.10
CA HIS A 147 5.76 -1.98 -25.12
C HIS A 147 5.81 -3.41 -24.58
N LEU A 148 6.21 -3.57 -23.31
CA LEU A 148 6.31 -4.87 -22.68
C LEU A 148 4.94 -5.36 -22.20
N VAL A 149 4.16 -4.52 -21.55
CA VAL A 149 2.81 -4.81 -21.07
C VAL A 149 1.83 -4.45 -22.19
N GLU A 150 1.31 -5.46 -22.90
CA GLU A 150 0.40 -5.28 -24.04
C GLU A 150 -1.02 -4.88 -23.58
N ASP A 151 -1.42 -5.33 -22.39
CA ASP A 151 -2.81 -5.21 -21.92
C ASP A 151 -3.10 -3.89 -21.18
N ILE A 152 -2.09 -3.05 -20.93
CA ILE A 152 -2.21 -1.85 -20.08
C ILE A 152 -1.45 -0.69 -20.71
N LYS A 153 -2.16 0.42 -20.97
CA LYS A 153 -1.55 1.69 -21.39
C LYS A 153 -1.38 2.59 -20.18
N LEU A 154 -0.19 2.60 -19.60
CA LEU A 154 0.12 3.54 -18.55
C LEU A 154 0.44 4.91 -19.16
N GLU A 155 -0.37 5.91 -18.81
CA GLU A 155 -0.08 7.29 -19.14
C GLU A 155 0.65 8.02 -18.01
N ASP A 156 1.64 8.80 -18.41
CA ASP A 156 2.39 9.66 -17.50
C ASP A 156 1.53 10.81 -16.98
N GLY A 157 1.66 11.14 -15.69
CA GLY A 157 0.90 12.22 -15.03
C GLY A 157 -0.48 11.83 -14.50
N ILE A 158 -0.93 10.59 -14.76
CA ILE A 158 -2.14 10.02 -14.15
C ILE A 158 -1.82 9.58 -12.72
N GLY A 159 -2.48 10.25 -11.76
CA GLY A 159 -2.37 9.99 -10.33
C GLY A 159 -3.46 9.07 -9.80
N ASP A 160 -3.47 8.93 -8.47
CA ASP A 160 -4.50 8.18 -7.75
C ASP A 160 -5.75 9.05 -7.49
N PHE A 161 -5.69 10.35 -7.80
CA PHE A 161 -6.84 11.26 -7.70
C PHE A 161 -7.84 11.01 -8.83
N ARG A 162 -8.91 10.29 -8.50
CA ARG A 162 -9.91 9.84 -9.48
C ARG A 162 -11.28 9.61 -8.87
N LEU A 163 -12.30 9.73 -9.69
CA LEU A 163 -13.64 9.22 -9.43
C LEU A 163 -13.82 7.86 -10.15
N LEU A 164 -14.42 6.91 -9.45
CA LEU A 164 -14.80 5.58 -9.94
C LEU A 164 -16.30 5.35 -9.73
N SER A 165 -17.00 4.88 -10.75
CA SER A 165 -18.40 4.47 -10.64
C SER A 165 -18.54 3.18 -9.81
N GLN A 166 -19.75 2.91 -9.33
CA GLN A 166 -20.06 1.69 -8.58
C GLN A 166 -19.59 0.41 -9.29
N ARG A 167 -19.83 0.30 -10.60
CA ARG A 167 -19.42 -0.89 -11.38
C ARG A 167 -17.89 -1.01 -11.46
N ALA A 168 -17.17 0.10 -11.57
CA ALA A 168 -15.72 0.10 -11.59
C ALA A 168 -15.14 -0.37 -10.26
N ILE A 169 -15.70 0.11 -9.14
CA ILE A 169 -15.34 -0.33 -7.79
C ILE A 169 -15.62 -1.81 -7.61
N HIS A 170 -16.82 -2.28 -8.00
CA HIS A 170 -17.18 -3.69 -7.90
C HIS A 170 -16.15 -4.58 -8.59
N SER A 171 -15.85 -4.30 -9.87
CA SER A 171 -14.81 -5.03 -10.62
C SER A 171 -13.44 -4.97 -9.94
N LEU A 172 -13.02 -3.82 -9.42
CA LEU A 172 -11.73 -3.69 -8.72
C LEU A 172 -11.66 -4.49 -7.41
N THR A 173 -12.79 -4.62 -6.71
CA THR A 173 -12.88 -5.37 -5.45
C THR A 173 -12.94 -6.88 -5.64
N GLU A 174 -13.40 -7.37 -6.79
CA GLU A 174 -13.37 -8.79 -7.16
C GLU A 174 -11.95 -9.29 -7.46
N LEU A 175 -11.04 -8.38 -7.84
CA LEU A 175 -9.64 -8.71 -8.08
C LEU A 175 -8.93 -8.98 -6.75
N ASN A 176 -8.72 -10.27 -6.47
CA ASN A 176 -8.14 -10.74 -5.21
C ASN A 176 -6.61 -10.72 -5.15
N GLU A 177 -5.95 -10.17 -6.16
CA GLU A 177 -4.50 -10.02 -6.22
C GLU A 177 -3.94 -9.36 -4.96
N TYR A 178 -2.94 -10.01 -4.35
CA TYR A 178 -2.18 -9.54 -3.20
C TYR A 178 -1.21 -8.42 -3.63
N ASN A 179 -0.44 -8.65 -4.70
CA ASN A 179 0.48 -7.65 -5.23
C ASN A 179 -0.27 -6.66 -6.14
N ARG A 180 -1.00 -5.72 -5.53
CA ARG A 180 -1.79 -4.74 -6.27
C ARG A 180 -0.91 -3.64 -6.83
N PHE A 181 -1.09 -3.38 -8.12
CA PHE A 181 -0.60 -2.17 -8.78
C PHE A 181 -1.81 -1.44 -9.34
N SER A 182 -2.40 -0.58 -8.52
CA SER A 182 -3.71 0.02 -8.81
C SER A 182 -3.76 0.77 -10.14
N LYS A 183 -2.65 1.42 -10.55
CA LYS A 183 -2.57 2.10 -11.86
C LYS A 183 -2.82 1.15 -13.04
N GLY A 184 -2.29 -0.06 -12.98
CA GLY A 184 -2.53 -1.06 -14.01
C GLY A 184 -3.93 -1.65 -13.92
N LEU A 185 -4.43 -1.87 -12.70
CA LEU A 185 -5.77 -2.38 -12.46
C LEU A 185 -6.87 -1.45 -12.96
N PHE A 186 -6.72 -0.13 -12.79
CA PHE A 186 -7.66 0.85 -13.29
C PHE A 186 -7.79 0.86 -14.82
N GLU A 187 -6.68 0.62 -15.53
CA GLU A 187 -6.71 0.48 -16.99
C GLU A 187 -7.23 -0.91 -17.40
N TRP A 188 -6.87 -1.96 -16.66
CA TRP A 188 -7.25 -3.34 -16.95
C TRP A 188 -8.76 -3.60 -16.88
N ILE A 189 -9.48 -2.94 -15.95
CA ILE A 189 -10.95 -3.05 -15.88
C ILE A 189 -11.66 -2.47 -17.13
N GLY A 190 -10.97 -1.66 -17.94
CA GLY A 190 -11.39 -1.33 -19.30
C GLY A 190 -12.62 -0.43 -19.46
N TYR A 191 -13.14 0.16 -18.38
CA TYR A 191 -14.30 1.05 -18.44
C TYR A 191 -13.99 2.42 -19.06
N ASN A 192 -15.02 3.13 -19.50
CA ASN A 192 -14.90 4.45 -20.14
C ASN A 192 -14.28 5.49 -19.20
N THR A 193 -13.13 6.04 -19.61
CA THR A 193 -12.35 6.98 -18.82
C THR A 193 -12.34 8.38 -19.44
N LYS A 194 -12.67 9.40 -18.64
CA LYS A 194 -12.45 10.82 -18.98
C LYS A 194 -11.24 11.34 -18.21
N VAL A 195 -10.33 12.00 -18.92
CA VAL A 195 -9.14 12.61 -18.33
C VAL A 195 -9.22 14.12 -18.51
N PHE A 196 -9.05 14.87 -17.43
CA PHE A 196 -8.92 16.32 -17.50
C PHE A 196 -7.58 16.76 -16.90
N THR A 197 -7.04 17.86 -17.43
CA THR A 197 -5.73 18.39 -17.04
C THR A 197 -5.88 19.55 -16.06
N TYR A 198 -5.02 19.62 -15.04
CA TYR A 198 -4.96 20.75 -14.12
C TYR A 198 -3.52 21.20 -13.86
N GLU A 199 -3.33 22.49 -13.58
CA GLU A 199 -2.01 23.06 -13.29
C GLU A 199 -1.48 22.57 -11.94
N ASN A 200 -0.18 22.25 -11.91
CA ASN A 200 0.46 21.72 -10.72
C ASN A 200 0.64 22.83 -9.66
N VAL A 201 -0.06 22.72 -8.53
CA VAL A 201 0.21 23.56 -7.35
C VAL A 201 1.58 23.16 -6.80
N GLU A 202 2.55 24.10 -6.80
CA GLU A 202 3.88 23.85 -6.26
C GLU A 202 3.83 23.57 -4.75
N ARG A 203 4.74 22.72 -4.26
CA ARG A 203 4.81 22.36 -2.84
C ARG A 203 5.19 23.58 -2.00
N GLU A 204 4.42 23.87 -0.95
CA GLU A 204 4.89 24.78 0.09
C GLU A 204 6.00 24.17 0.97
N ASP A 205 6.12 22.84 1.07
CA ASP A 205 7.30 22.24 1.67
C ASP A 205 7.49 20.76 1.28
N GLY A 206 8.72 20.33 1.02
CA GLY A 206 9.05 18.90 0.88
C GLY A 206 9.88 18.50 -0.35
N LYS A 207 11.12 18.05 -0.09
CA LYS A 207 11.95 17.35 -1.08
C LYS A 207 11.29 16.01 -1.46
N SER A 208 11.25 15.72 -2.76
CA SER A 208 10.80 14.44 -3.34
C SER A 208 11.31 13.22 -2.56
N LYS A 209 10.42 12.54 -1.80
CA LYS A 209 10.75 11.37 -0.96
C LYS A 209 11.09 10.08 -1.74
N TRP A 210 10.95 10.06 -3.07
CA TRP A 210 11.28 8.90 -3.89
C TRP A 210 12.76 8.91 -4.31
N SER A 211 13.51 7.91 -3.85
CA SER A 211 14.86 7.61 -4.32
C SER A 211 14.81 6.85 -5.65
N PHE A 212 15.85 6.98 -6.47
CA PHE A 212 15.96 6.29 -7.77
C PHE A 212 15.76 4.77 -7.66
N GLY A 213 16.30 4.14 -6.60
CA GLY A 213 16.15 2.70 -6.35
C GLY A 213 14.71 2.28 -6.09
N LYS A 214 13.92 3.10 -5.36
CA LYS A 214 12.49 2.83 -5.18
C LYS A 214 11.74 2.93 -6.51
N LEU A 215 12.10 3.90 -7.35
CA LEU A 215 11.53 4.08 -8.71
C LEU A 215 11.80 2.86 -9.59
N LEU A 216 13.02 2.32 -9.52
CA LEU A 216 13.41 1.14 -10.27
C LEU A 216 12.65 -0.11 -9.79
N ASN A 217 12.57 -0.34 -8.48
CA ASN A 217 11.81 -1.46 -7.92
C ASN A 217 10.33 -1.39 -8.30
N TYR A 218 9.70 -0.22 -8.18
CA TYR A 218 8.31 -0.02 -8.59
C TYR A 218 8.09 -0.33 -10.08
N GLY A 219 9.06 0.04 -10.92
CA GLY A 219 9.02 -0.28 -12.35
C GLY A 219 9.16 -1.77 -12.64
N ILE A 220 10.05 -2.46 -11.92
CA ILE A 220 10.21 -3.92 -12.00
C ILE A 220 8.93 -4.61 -11.53
N ASP A 221 8.33 -4.15 -10.42
CA ASP A 221 7.08 -4.67 -9.90
C ASP A 221 5.94 -4.53 -10.91
N GLY A 222 5.76 -3.35 -11.51
CA GLY A 222 4.77 -3.17 -12.57
C GLY A 222 5.02 -4.06 -13.79
N LEU A 223 6.28 -4.20 -14.19
CA LEU A 223 6.67 -5.01 -15.35
C LEU A 223 6.45 -6.51 -15.11
N ILE A 224 6.67 -7.02 -13.90
CA ILE A 224 6.51 -8.45 -13.57
C ILE A 224 5.05 -8.78 -13.23
N SER A 225 4.31 -7.87 -12.58
CA SER A 225 2.94 -8.14 -12.11
C SER A 225 1.94 -8.41 -13.25
N PHE A 226 2.11 -7.75 -14.40
CA PHE A 226 1.18 -7.87 -15.54
C PHE A 226 1.78 -8.60 -16.74
N ASN A 227 2.97 -9.20 -16.60
CA ASN A 227 3.68 -9.69 -17.77
C ASN A 227 4.44 -10.99 -17.54
N ASN A 228 4.23 -11.95 -18.42
CA ASN A 228 5.00 -13.18 -18.49
C ASN A 228 6.16 -13.10 -19.51
N LYS A 229 6.29 -11.99 -20.26
CA LYS A 229 7.37 -11.81 -21.25
C LYS A 229 8.78 -11.87 -20.65
N PRO A 230 9.08 -11.36 -19.43
CA PRO A 230 10.41 -11.53 -18.82
C PRO A 230 10.77 -13.01 -18.63
N LEU A 231 9.81 -13.80 -18.15
CA LEU A 231 9.98 -15.25 -18.03
C LEU A 231 10.20 -15.91 -19.39
N ARG A 232 9.40 -15.53 -20.41
CA ARG A 232 9.56 -16.04 -21.78
C ARG A 232 10.89 -15.62 -22.42
N ALA A 233 11.39 -14.43 -22.15
CA ALA A 233 12.67 -13.94 -22.65
C ALA A 233 13.84 -14.83 -22.18
N MET A 234 13.81 -15.30 -20.93
CA MET A 234 14.80 -16.25 -20.42
C MET A 234 14.73 -17.61 -21.12
N ILE A 235 13.54 -18.07 -21.47
CA ILE A 235 13.37 -19.30 -22.26
C ILE A 235 14.02 -19.12 -23.64
N TYR A 236 13.75 -18.01 -24.33
CA TYR A 236 14.36 -17.74 -25.64
C TYR A 236 15.88 -17.56 -25.57
N LEU A 237 16.38 -16.85 -24.55
CA LEU A 237 17.82 -16.72 -24.32
C LEU A 237 18.46 -18.09 -24.09
N GLY A 238 17.84 -18.94 -23.27
CA GLY A 238 18.27 -20.31 -23.03
C GLY A 238 18.33 -21.14 -24.32
N LEU A 239 17.31 -21.02 -25.19
CA LEU A 239 17.30 -21.69 -26.49
C LEU A 239 18.43 -21.20 -27.41
N VAL A 240 18.66 -19.89 -27.49
CA VAL A 240 19.76 -19.32 -28.29
C VAL A 240 21.11 -19.84 -27.81
N VAL A 241 21.35 -19.79 -26.50
CA VAL A 241 22.60 -20.29 -25.90
C VAL A 241 22.76 -21.78 -26.16
N PHE A 242 21.68 -22.58 -26.02
CA PHE A 242 21.69 -24.01 -26.33
C PHE A 242 22.11 -24.29 -27.78
N PHE A 243 21.51 -23.60 -28.76
CA PHE A 243 21.85 -23.80 -30.17
C PHE A 243 23.29 -23.35 -30.49
N VAL A 244 23.75 -22.24 -29.93
CA VAL A 244 25.14 -21.77 -30.10
C VAL A 244 26.12 -22.78 -29.49
N SER A 245 25.83 -23.29 -28.29
CA SER A 245 26.65 -24.31 -27.64
C SER A 245 26.66 -25.62 -28.44
N LEU A 246 25.52 -26.04 -28.98
CA LEU A 246 25.43 -27.26 -29.81
C LEU A 246 26.27 -27.12 -31.08
N LEU A 247 26.17 -26.01 -31.80
CA LEU A 247 26.97 -25.73 -33.00
C LEU A 247 28.47 -25.71 -32.67
N TYR A 248 28.85 -25.08 -31.54
CA TYR A 248 30.23 -25.04 -31.08
C TYR A 248 30.78 -26.44 -30.73
N ILE A 249 29.98 -27.30 -30.10
CA ILE A 249 30.34 -28.69 -29.79
C ILE A 249 30.54 -29.49 -31.07
N VAL A 250 29.59 -29.41 -32.02
CA VAL A 250 29.68 -30.11 -33.31
C VAL A 250 30.92 -29.65 -34.10
N PHE A 251 31.16 -28.34 -34.17
CA PHE A 251 32.33 -27.76 -34.82
C PHE A 251 33.65 -28.22 -34.17
N SER A 252 33.73 -28.15 -32.83
CA SER A 252 34.92 -28.56 -32.09
C SER A 252 35.19 -30.05 -32.23
N PHE A 253 34.14 -30.89 -32.18
CA PHE A 253 34.25 -32.33 -32.37
C PHE A 253 34.77 -32.69 -33.77
N GLY A 254 34.20 -32.07 -34.82
CA GLY A 254 34.69 -32.25 -36.19
C GLY A 254 36.15 -31.84 -36.37
N SER A 255 36.55 -30.70 -35.77
CA SER A 255 37.94 -30.24 -35.79
C SER A 255 38.88 -31.22 -35.08
N ILE A 256 38.49 -31.77 -33.93
CA ILE A 256 39.28 -32.76 -33.18
C ILE A 256 39.46 -34.06 -33.99
N MET A 257 38.42 -34.54 -34.67
CA MET A 257 38.51 -35.76 -35.49
C MET A 257 39.49 -35.63 -36.66
N ILE A 258 39.60 -34.44 -37.27
CA ILE A 258 40.48 -34.20 -38.43
C ILE A 258 41.90 -33.83 -37.99
N ASN A 259 42.03 -32.94 -37.00
CA ASN A 259 43.27 -32.26 -36.67
C ASN A 259 43.91 -32.70 -35.34
N GLY A 260 43.25 -33.54 -34.56
CA GLY A 260 43.64 -33.83 -33.17
C GLY A 260 43.45 -32.63 -32.24
N VAL A 261 43.77 -32.80 -30.96
CA VAL A 261 43.63 -31.73 -29.94
C VAL A 261 44.82 -30.78 -30.03
N LYS A 262 44.58 -29.52 -30.44
CA LYS A 262 45.65 -28.53 -30.74
C LYS A 262 45.71 -27.31 -29.80
N THR A 263 44.72 -27.06 -28.95
CA THR A 263 44.58 -25.76 -28.24
C THR A 263 44.34 -25.91 -26.73
N PRO A 264 44.99 -25.10 -25.86
CA PRO A 264 44.70 -25.06 -24.43
C PRO A 264 43.30 -24.50 -24.18
N GLY A 265 42.40 -25.30 -23.60
CA GLY A 265 40.99 -24.95 -23.41
C GLY A 265 40.66 -24.20 -22.12
N TYR A 266 41.64 -23.79 -21.31
CA TYR A 266 41.39 -23.29 -19.95
C TYR A 266 40.52 -22.02 -19.92
N PHE A 267 40.89 -20.99 -20.70
CA PHE A 267 40.12 -19.73 -20.74
C PHE A 267 38.71 -19.94 -21.28
N SER A 268 38.55 -20.68 -22.39
CA SER A 268 37.23 -20.94 -22.98
C SER A 268 36.34 -21.79 -22.08
N THR A 269 36.91 -22.75 -21.36
CA THR A 269 36.18 -23.61 -20.41
C THR A 269 35.70 -22.80 -19.21
N ILE A 270 36.58 -22.01 -18.58
CA ILE A 270 36.18 -21.15 -17.45
C ILE A 270 35.19 -20.08 -17.87
N ALA A 271 35.41 -19.44 -19.03
CA ALA A 271 34.48 -18.45 -19.56
C ALA A 271 33.10 -19.06 -19.81
N ALA A 272 33.02 -20.27 -20.38
CA ALA A 272 31.76 -20.98 -20.60
C ALA A 272 31.07 -21.33 -19.28
N ILE A 273 31.81 -21.85 -18.29
CA ILE A 273 31.28 -22.18 -16.96
C ILE A 273 30.72 -20.93 -16.28
N LEU A 274 31.48 -19.83 -16.25
CA LEU A 274 31.06 -18.57 -15.63
C LEU A 274 29.85 -17.96 -16.36
N LEU A 275 29.84 -17.99 -17.69
CA LEU A 275 28.74 -17.45 -18.49
C LEU A 275 27.45 -18.26 -18.28
N LEU A 276 27.52 -19.59 -18.41
CA LEU A 276 26.37 -20.47 -18.21
C LEU A 276 25.88 -20.41 -16.75
N GLY A 277 26.79 -20.39 -15.78
CA GLY A 277 26.45 -20.24 -14.36
C GLY A 277 25.76 -18.90 -14.09
N GLY A 278 26.26 -17.80 -14.68
CA GLY A 278 25.61 -16.49 -14.58
C GLY A 278 24.20 -16.47 -15.16
N ILE A 279 24.01 -17.04 -16.36
CA ILE A 279 22.69 -17.13 -17.01
C ILE A 279 21.72 -18.00 -16.20
N GLN A 280 22.20 -19.12 -15.64
CA GLN A 280 21.41 -20.00 -14.77
C GLN A 280 20.97 -19.27 -13.49
N LEU A 281 21.88 -18.55 -12.82
CA LEU A 281 21.55 -17.77 -11.63
C LEU A 281 20.51 -16.69 -11.91
N ILE A 282 20.62 -15.98 -13.05
CA ILE A 282 19.61 -15.01 -13.48
C ILE A 282 18.26 -15.70 -13.73
N SER A 283 18.27 -16.86 -14.41
CA SER A 283 17.06 -17.62 -14.73
C SER A 283 16.35 -18.09 -13.46
N ILE A 284 17.10 -18.64 -12.49
CA ILE A 284 16.58 -19.06 -11.19
C ILE A 284 16.05 -17.85 -10.41
N GLY A 285 16.73 -16.71 -10.45
CA GLY A 285 16.26 -15.48 -9.83
C GLY A 285 14.90 -15.04 -10.35
N ILE A 286 14.70 -15.06 -11.68
CA ILE A 286 13.41 -14.72 -12.30
C ILE A 286 12.34 -15.75 -11.92
N VAL A 287 12.61 -17.05 -11.99
CA VAL A 287 11.67 -18.09 -11.56
C VAL A 287 11.29 -17.91 -10.08
N GLY A 288 12.28 -17.63 -9.22
CA GLY A 288 12.07 -17.37 -7.80
C GLY A 288 11.16 -16.18 -7.54
N GLU A 289 11.26 -15.12 -8.34
CA GLU A 289 10.38 -13.95 -8.27
C GLU A 289 8.92 -14.31 -8.59
N TYR A 290 8.66 -15.08 -9.65
CA TYR A 290 7.30 -15.56 -9.98
C TYR A 290 6.77 -16.55 -8.93
N ILE A 291 7.59 -17.49 -8.44
CA ILE A 291 7.20 -18.39 -7.34
C ILE A 291 6.89 -17.60 -6.07
N GLY A 292 7.67 -16.56 -5.77
CA GLY A 292 7.43 -15.67 -4.65
C GLY A 292 6.06 -14.99 -4.75
N ARG A 293 5.70 -14.47 -5.93
CA ARG A 293 4.38 -13.89 -6.19
C ARG A 293 3.26 -14.91 -5.99
N ILE A 294 3.39 -16.10 -6.57
CA ILE A 294 2.45 -17.21 -6.36
C ILE A 294 2.32 -17.54 -4.85
N TYR A 295 3.43 -17.59 -4.13
CA TYR A 295 3.43 -17.84 -2.69
C TYR A 295 2.67 -16.77 -1.89
N TYR A 296 2.76 -15.49 -2.29
CA TYR A 296 1.97 -14.42 -1.68
C TYR A 296 0.47 -14.54 -1.99
N GLU A 297 0.10 -14.86 -3.23
CA GLU A 297 -1.30 -15.06 -3.62
C GLU A 297 -1.93 -16.28 -2.91
N VAL A 298 -1.22 -17.41 -2.86
CA VAL A 298 -1.73 -18.66 -2.23
C VAL A 298 -1.83 -18.55 -0.71
N LYS A 299 -1.04 -17.68 -0.07
CA LYS A 299 -1.12 -17.45 1.38
C LYS A 299 -2.48 -16.91 1.83
N GLN A 300 -3.22 -16.23 0.94
CA GLN A 300 -4.53 -15.65 1.22
C GLN A 300 -4.59 -14.84 2.53
N ARG A 301 -3.49 -14.15 2.86
CA ARG A 301 -3.49 -13.24 4.01
C ARG A 301 -4.38 -12.05 3.69
N PRO A 302 -5.19 -11.57 4.64
CA PRO A 302 -5.99 -10.37 4.42
C PRO A 302 -5.07 -9.18 4.13
N LYS A 303 -5.49 -8.33 3.20
CA LYS A 303 -4.72 -7.16 2.72
C LYS A 303 -4.49 -6.13 3.84
N TYR A 304 -5.41 -6.06 4.79
CA TYR A 304 -5.35 -5.21 5.97
C TYR A 304 -6.12 -5.86 7.14
N ILE A 305 -5.93 -5.33 8.34
CA ILE A 305 -6.69 -5.72 9.53
C ILE A 305 -7.21 -4.44 10.18
N VAL A 306 -8.53 -4.35 10.36
CA VAL A 306 -9.19 -3.21 11.01
C VAL A 306 -9.01 -3.31 12.52
N GLN A 307 -8.51 -2.24 13.13
CA GLN A 307 -8.46 -2.06 14.58
C GLN A 307 -9.70 -1.35 15.11
N VAL A 308 -10.10 -0.25 14.47
CA VAL A 308 -11.28 0.54 14.87
C VAL A 308 -11.94 1.18 13.65
N SER A 309 -13.27 1.29 13.67
CA SER A 309 -14.05 1.93 12.59
C SER A 309 -15.41 2.37 13.12
N ASN A 310 -16.00 3.41 12.50
CA ASN A 310 -17.38 3.85 12.75
C ASN A 310 -18.36 3.49 11.61
N LEU A 311 -17.94 2.71 10.60
CA LEU A 311 -18.81 2.29 9.48
C LEU A 311 -19.83 1.23 9.88
N ASP A 312 -19.55 0.44 10.92
CA ASP A 312 -20.36 -0.73 11.28
C ASP A 312 -20.79 -0.66 12.77
N PRO A 313 -22.10 -0.66 13.08
CA PRO A 313 -22.59 -0.58 14.46
C PRO A 313 -22.13 -1.75 15.35
N LYS A 314 -21.78 -2.91 14.75
CA LYS A 314 -21.30 -4.09 15.48
C LYS A 314 -19.95 -3.88 16.18
N ASN A 315 -19.17 -2.89 15.76
CA ASN A 315 -17.91 -2.54 16.44
C ASN A 315 -18.09 -1.61 17.64
N LYS A 316 -19.26 -0.98 17.83
CA LYS A 316 -19.54 -0.18 19.03
C LYS A 316 -19.56 -1.05 20.30
N THR A 317 -19.98 -2.31 20.20
CA THR A 317 -20.08 -3.23 21.35
C THR A 317 -18.72 -3.57 21.94
N LYS A 318 -17.67 -3.73 21.12
CA LYS A 318 -16.29 -3.93 21.61
C LYS A 318 -15.70 -2.67 22.25
N GLN A 319 -16.09 -1.48 21.76
CA GLN A 319 -15.64 -0.20 22.31
C GLN A 319 -16.28 0.13 23.67
N SER A 320 -17.55 -0.24 23.88
CA SER A 320 -18.19 -0.14 25.19
C SER A 320 -17.58 -1.13 26.18
N GLU A 321 -17.34 -2.38 25.77
CA GLU A 321 -16.72 -3.40 26.61
C GLU A 321 -15.27 -3.06 26.99
N SER A 322 -14.48 -2.51 26.07
CA SER A 322 -13.10 -2.09 26.36
C SER A 322 -13.04 -0.84 27.24
N LYS A 323 -13.95 0.13 27.06
CA LYS A 323 -14.04 1.30 27.95
C LYS A 323 -14.53 0.92 29.36
N LEU A 324 -15.48 -0.01 29.46
CA LEU A 324 -15.94 -0.57 30.75
C LEU A 324 -14.82 -1.36 31.45
N GLN A 325 -14.07 -2.19 30.74
CA GLN A 325 -12.93 -2.92 31.31
C GLN A 325 -11.79 -1.99 31.76
N MET A 326 -11.53 -0.90 31.04
CA MET A 326 -10.50 0.08 31.42
C MET A 326 -10.94 0.97 32.59
N SER A 327 -12.23 1.31 32.70
CA SER A 327 -12.76 1.99 33.89
C SER A 327 -12.75 1.08 35.12
N ASP A 328 -13.09 -0.20 34.96
CA ASP A 328 -13.09 -1.17 36.06
C ASP A 328 -11.67 -1.47 36.59
N TYR A 329 -10.67 -1.46 35.72
CA TYR A 329 -9.25 -1.52 36.12
C TYR A 329 -8.83 -0.27 36.90
N THR A 330 -9.19 0.91 36.41
CA THR A 330 -8.82 2.19 37.06
C THR A 330 -9.48 2.33 38.45
N ILE A 331 -10.70 1.83 38.64
CA ILE A 331 -11.40 1.87 39.93
C ILE A 331 -10.81 0.86 40.92
N LYS A 332 -10.44 -0.36 40.46
CA LYS A 332 -9.80 -1.38 41.32
C LYS A 332 -8.40 -0.98 41.78
N ASP A 333 -7.60 -0.35 40.92
CA ASP A 333 -6.26 0.12 41.30
C ASP A 333 -6.32 1.28 42.30
N ASN A 334 -7.32 2.17 42.19
CA ASN A 334 -7.51 3.25 43.17
C ASN A 334 -7.99 2.71 44.53
N GLN A 335 -8.87 1.69 44.57
CA GLN A 335 -9.27 1.05 45.83
C GLN A 335 -8.14 0.26 46.50
N ASN A 336 -7.29 -0.41 45.71
CA ASN A 336 -6.13 -1.14 46.24
C ASN A 336 -5.04 -0.21 46.79
N ASN A 337 -4.81 0.95 46.17
CA ASN A 337 -3.84 1.93 46.68
C ASN A 337 -4.30 2.63 47.97
N VAL A 338 -5.61 2.87 48.13
CA VAL A 338 -6.15 3.46 49.37
C VAL A 338 -6.08 2.46 50.54
N ASN A 339 -6.30 1.16 50.29
CA ASN A 339 -6.20 0.13 51.32
C ASN A 339 -4.74 -0.21 51.70
N SER A 340 -3.78 -0.06 50.79
CA SER A 340 -2.35 -0.27 51.10
C SER A 340 -1.74 0.87 51.93
N ALA A 341 -2.25 2.10 51.83
CA ALA A 341 -1.75 3.24 52.58
C ALA A 341 -2.19 3.26 54.06
N ALA A 342 -3.28 2.55 54.40
CA ALA A 342 -3.82 2.49 55.76
C ALA A 342 -3.16 1.43 56.68
N SER A 343 -2.30 0.55 56.15
CA SER A 343 -1.71 -0.57 56.90
C SER A 343 -0.32 -0.29 57.51
N LEU A 344 0.25 0.90 57.31
CA LEU A 344 1.64 1.20 57.70
C LEU A 344 1.73 2.27 58.79
N TYR A 345 0.97 2.14 59.89
CA TYR A 345 1.25 2.87 61.13
C TYR A 345 0.83 2.06 62.36
N THR A 346 1.77 1.29 62.91
CA THR A 346 1.68 0.79 64.30
C THR A 346 3.06 0.94 64.96
N PRO A 347 3.20 1.68 66.08
CA PRO A 347 4.50 1.89 66.72
C PRO A 347 4.87 0.75 67.68
N SER A 348 6.11 0.27 67.59
CA SER A 348 6.72 -0.76 68.43
C SER A 348 7.07 -0.25 69.84
N ARG A 349 6.73 -1.04 70.87
CA ARG A 349 7.09 -0.86 72.29
C ARG A 349 8.16 -1.89 72.70
N LYS A 350 9.13 -1.43 73.50
CA LYS A 350 10.31 -2.10 74.10
C LYS A 350 10.00 -3.35 74.96
N ALA A 351 10.96 -4.29 75.03
CA ALA A 351 11.78 -4.67 76.22
C ALA A 351 12.07 -6.20 76.44
N THR A 352 13.38 -6.49 76.64
CA THR A 352 14.04 -7.43 77.59
C THR A 352 14.04 -8.98 77.44
N SER A 353 15.25 -9.53 77.19
CA SER A 353 16.11 -10.40 78.05
C SER A 353 15.58 -11.72 78.68
N ASP A 354 16.19 -12.85 78.32
CA ASP A 354 17.11 -13.71 79.13
C ASP A 354 16.98 -15.24 78.85
N LYS A 355 18.16 -15.88 78.69
CA LYS A 355 18.65 -17.24 79.07
C LYS A 355 18.04 -18.61 78.67
N ASP A 356 19.03 -19.50 78.47
CA ASP A 356 19.15 -20.94 78.79
C ASP A 356 19.07 -22.04 77.69
N LYS A 357 20.24 -22.68 77.50
CA LYS A 357 20.56 -24.05 77.00
C LYS A 357 20.08 -25.11 78.04
N PRO A 358 20.15 -26.48 77.86
CA PRO A 358 21.08 -27.25 77.00
C PRO A 358 20.62 -28.64 76.42
N LEU A 359 21.51 -29.23 75.58
CA LEU A 359 22.01 -30.65 75.54
C LEU A 359 21.19 -31.88 75.00
N VAL A 360 21.84 -32.59 74.06
CA VAL A 360 22.15 -34.06 73.97
C VAL A 360 21.47 -34.97 72.91
N LYS A 361 22.35 -35.44 71.98
CA LYS A 361 22.58 -36.78 71.34
C LYS A 361 21.43 -37.77 71.10
N HIS A 362 21.44 -38.38 69.90
CA HIS A 362 21.85 -39.80 69.74
C HIS A 362 22.24 -40.15 68.28
N ARG A 363 23.38 -40.87 68.20
CA ARG A 363 23.98 -41.76 67.18
C ARG A 363 23.62 -41.64 65.70
#